data_AF-A0A7V7RQA0-F1
#
_entry.id   AF-A0A7V7RQA0-F1
#
_cell.length_a   1.000
_cell.length_b   1.000
_cell.length_c   1.000
_cell.angle_alpha   90.00
_cell.angle_beta   90.00
_cell.angle_gamma   90.00
#
_symmetry.space_group_name_H-M   'P 1'
#
loop_
_entity.id
_entity.type
_entity.pdbx_description
1 polymer ?
#
loop_
_entity_poly.entity_id
_entity_poly.type
_entity_poly.pdbx_seq_one_letter_code
_entity_poly.pdbx_strand_id
1 'polypeptide(L)' 'METKLQKYHKETGIKQAFIAQKVNLTPGAYSKIVRGESMPTLPVAIKIARLLNKTVESLWGDLVE' A
#
# COMPACT_ATOMS: atom_id res chain seq x y z
N MET A 1 13.89 2.05 -7.07
CA MET A 1 12.63 2.58 -7.62
C MET A 1 11.70 2.87 -6.45
N GLU A 2 11.05 4.03 -6.42
CA GLU A 2 10.09 4.35 -5.36
C GLU A 2 8.72 3.78 -5.72
N THR A 3 8.04 3.13 -4.76
CA THR A 3 6.67 2.66 -4.97
C THR A 3 5.66 3.79 -4.83
N LYS A 4 4.48 3.63 -5.44
CA LYS A 4 3.38 4.59 -5.32
C LYS A 4 2.91 4.75 -3.86
N LEU A 5 3.05 3.72 -3.03
CA LEU A 5 2.76 3.81 -1.59
C LEU A 5 3.83 4.60 -0.82
N GLN A 6 5.11 4.43 -1.14
CA GLN A 6 6.17 5.26 -0.56
C GLN A 6 5.94 6.74 -0.87
N LYS A 7 5.62 7.05 -2.13
CA LYS A 7 5.28 8.40 -2.57
C LYS A 7 4.08 8.96 -1.81
N TYR A 8 3.00 8.18 -1.69
CA TYR A 8 1.81 8.58 -0.93
C TYR A 8 2.14 8.95 0.52
N HIS A 9 2.98 8.17 1.20
CA HIS A 9 3.39 8.47 2.58
C HIS A 9 4.21 9.75 2.69
N LYS A 10 5.13 9.99 1.76
CA LYS A 10 5.94 11.21 1.72
C LYS A 10 5.07 12.45 1.48
N GLU A 11 4.09 12.35 0.59
CA GLU A 11 3.22 13.48 0.22
C GLU A 11 2.15 13.80 1.27
N THR A 12 1.59 12.79 1.93
CA THR A 12 0.48 12.98 2.87
C THR A 12 0.90 13.06 4.33
N GLY A 13 2.11 12.60 4.68
CA GLY A 13 2.57 12.48 6.06
C GLY A 13 1.82 11.43 6.89
N ILE A 14 0.90 10.66 6.28
CA ILE A 14 0.15 9.61 6.97
C ILE A 14 1.13 8.54 7.45
N LYS A 15 0.97 8.07 8.69
CA LYS A 15 1.85 7.02 9.24
C LYS A 15 1.51 5.65 8.66
N GLN A 16 2.54 4.87 8.29
CA GLN A 16 2.36 3.49 7.84
C GLN A 16 1.57 2.64 8.84
N ALA A 17 1.83 2.81 10.15
CA ALA A 17 1.12 2.10 11.22
C ALA A 17 -0.40 2.37 11.22
N PHE A 18 -0.84 3.58 10.86
CA PHE A 18 -2.26 3.90 10.76
C PHE A 18 -2.94 3.07 9.68
N ILE A 19 -2.33 2.99 8.49
CA ILE A 19 -2.88 2.19 7.39
C ILE A 19 -2.84 0.70 7.73
N ALA A 20 -1.71 0.21 8.26
CA ALA A 20 -1.55 -1.20 8.65
C ALA A 20 -2.68 -1.64 9.60
N GLN A 21 -2.98 -0.85 10.62
CA GLN A 21 -4.08 -1.12 11.55
C GLN A 21 -5.44 -1.15 10.83
N LYS A 22 -5.72 -0.17 9.96
CA LYS A 22 -6.99 -0.08 9.22
C LYS A 22 -7.24 -1.23 8.25
N VAL A 23 -6.17 -1.84 7.72
CA VAL A 23 -6.28 -2.98 6.79
C VAL A 23 -6.02 -4.34 7.46
N ASN A 24 -5.88 -4.36 8.79
CA ASN A 24 -5.59 -5.55 9.60
C ASN A 24 -4.28 -6.27 9.22
N LEU A 25 -3.20 -5.49 9.05
CA LEU A 25 -1.84 -5.98 8.85
C LEU A 25 -0.94 -5.60 10.02
N THR A 26 0.10 -6.40 10.25
CA THR A 26 1.20 -5.98 11.12
C THR A 26 1.97 -4.83 10.46
N PRO A 27 2.62 -3.93 11.24
CA PRO A 27 3.44 -2.87 10.69
C PRO A 27 4.55 -3.37 9.76
N GLY A 28 5.16 -4.53 10.10
CA GLY A 28 6.20 -5.15 9.28
C GLY A 28 5.68 -5.66 7.93
N ALA A 29 4.52 -6.33 7.91
CA ALA A 29 3.91 -6.79 6.66
C ALA A 29 3.55 -5.62 5.73
N TYR A 30 2.95 -4.56 6.28
CA TYR A 30 2.63 -3.36 5.51
C TYR A 30 3.90 -2.65 5.00
N SER A 31 4.95 -2.56 5.82
CA SER A 31 6.23 -1.95 5.43
C SER A 31 6.90 -2.70 4.25
N LYS A 32 6.84 -4.04 4.22
CA LYS A 32 7.32 -4.83 3.07
C LYS A 32 6.54 -4.49 1.79
N ILE A 33 5.22 -4.35 1.89
CA ILE A 33 4.38 -3.91 0.76
C ILE A 33 4.76 -2.50 0.29
N VAL A 34 4.92 -1.55 1.23
CA VAL A 34 5.32 -0.18 0.91
C VAL A 34 6.67 -0.16 0.20
N ARG A 35 7.64 -0.97 0.63
CA ARG A 35 8.97 -1.05 -0.02
C ARG A 35 9.00 -1.86 -1.31
N GLY A 36 7.88 -2.48 -1.71
CA GLY A 36 7.80 -3.34 -2.90
C GLY A 36 8.47 -4.71 -2.74
N GLU A 37 8.81 -5.10 -1.51
CA GLU A 37 9.44 -6.40 -1.20
C GLU A 37 8.42 -7.55 -1.17
N SER A 38 7.13 -7.24 -1.10
CA SER A 38 6.05 -8.21 -1.06
C SER A 38 4.79 -7.65 -1.71
N MET A 39 4.14 -8.45 -2.55
CA MET A 39 2.83 -8.11 -3.11
C MET A 39 1.72 -8.39 -2.09
N PRO A 40 0.75 -7.47 -1.92
CA PRO A 40 -0.42 -7.75 -1.11
C PRO A 40 -1.27 -8.85 -1.76
N THR A 41 -2.01 -9.60 -0.94
CA THR A 41 -3.11 -10.43 -1.46
C THR A 41 -4.21 -9.53 -2.03
N LEU A 42 -5.02 -10.05 -2.96
CA LEU A 42 -6.12 -9.28 -3.58
C LEU A 42 -7.05 -8.60 -2.54
N PRO A 43 -7.51 -9.27 -1.46
CA PRO A 43 -8.33 -8.61 -0.44
C PRO A 43 -7.62 -7.45 0.27
N VAL A 44 -6.31 -7.59 0.52
CA VAL A 44 -5.49 -6.53 1.15
C VAL A 44 -5.30 -5.36 0.18
N ALA A 45 -5.01 -5.64 -1.09
CA ALA A 45 -4.87 -4.62 -2.13
C ALA A 45 -6.13 -3.77 -2.25
N ILE A 46 -7.31 -4.40 -2.30
CA ILE A 46 -8.61 -3.72 -2.36
C ILE A 46 -8.84 -2.86 -1.10
N LYS A 47 -8.52 -3.37 0.10
CA LYS A 47 -8.67 -2.60 1.35
C LYS A 47 -7.78 -1.36 1.37
N ILE A 48 -6.52 -1.50 0.96
CA ILE A 48 -5.58 -0.39 0.87
C ILE A 48 -6.10 0.63 -0.15
N ALA A 49 -6.42 0.20 -1.36
CA ALA A 49 -6.92 1.09 -2.42
C ALA A 49 -8.14 1.91 -1.97
N ARG A 50 -9.13 1.26 -1.35
CA ARG A 50 -10.32 1.94 -0.77
C ARG A 50 -9.96 2.94 0.32
N LEU A 51 -9.08 2.57 1.25
CA LEU A 51 -8.66 3.47 2.33
C LEU A 51 -7.97 4.73 1.80
N LEU A 52 -7.21 4.62 0.70
CA LEU A 52 -6.50 5.73 0.08
C LEU A 52 -7.31 6.46 -0.99
N ASN A 53 -8.59 6.09 -1.18
CA ASN A 53 -9.47 6.57 -2.25
C ASN A 53 -8.82 6.47 -3.64
N LYS A 54 -8.27 5.28 -3.94
CA LYS A 54 -7.55 4.93 -5.17
C LYS A 54 -8.05 3.61 -5.73
N THR A 55 -7.63 3.26 -6.94
CA THR A 55 -7.85 1.91 -7.52
C THR A 55 -6.63 1.02 -7.30
N VAL A 56 -6.80 -0.29 -7.37
CA VAL A 56 -5.69 -1.26 -7.26
C VAL A 56 -4.70 -1.06 -8.42
N GLU A 57 -5.23 -0.86 -9.62
CA GLU A 57 -4.50 -0.59 -10.86
C GLU A 57 -3.67 0.70 -10.73
N SER A 58 -4.22 1.74 -10.10
CA SER A 58 -3.47 2.98 -9.88
C SER A 58 -2.25 2.77 -8.98
N LEU A 59 -2.28 1.77 -8.09
CA LEU A 59 -1.23 1.49 -7.11
C LEU A 59 -0.21 0.43 -7.58
N TRP A 60 -0.63 -0.55 -8.38
CA TRP A 60 0.22 -1.69 -8.79
C TRP A 60 0.10 -2.09 -10.27
N GLY A 61 -0.73 -1.42 -11.09
CA GLY A 61 -1.00 -1.84 -12.46
C GLY A 61 0.22 -1.83 -13.39
N ASP A 62 1.24 -1.03 -13.07
CA ASP A 62 2.53 -0.99 -13.76
C ASP A 62 3.46 -2.17 -13.43
N LEU A 63 3.06 -3.05 -12.50
CA LEU A 63 3.81 -4.25 -12.12
C LEU A 63 3.27 -5.52 -12.77
N VAL A 64 2.17 -5.43 -13.52
CA VAL A 64 1.52 -6.55 -14.18
C VAL A 64 1.56 -6.26 -15.68
N GLU A 65 2.18 -7.14 -16.46
CA GLU A 65 2.18 -7.11 -17.93
C GLU A 65 0.82 -7.56 -18.50
#